data_AF-A0A2T9ZF94-F1
#
_entry.id   AF-A0A2T9ZF94-F1
#
_cell.length_a   1.000
_cell.length_b   1.000
_cell.length_c   1.000
_cell.angle_alpha   90.00
_cell.angle_beta   90.00
_cell.angle_gamma   90.00
#
_symmetry.space_group_name_H-M   'P 1'
#
loop_
_entity.id
_entity.type
_entity.pdbx_description
1 polymer ?
#
loop_
_entity_poly.entity_id
_entity_poly.type
_entity_poly.pdbx_seq_one_letter_code
_entity_poly.pdbx_strand_id
1 'polypeptide(L)'
;MRYNIQRILFIFELLLIFFSKLHFSLSQFSNLDDYFISYKPSNDIGDFKNYIQTVFDDKIKSDPDGTYSQSQNQTISSINQKIPGVFEIILEKSIADYLKDQDEISSLEPDTSTKVGFRESNKAGERSFFIDQSNDSESQSTNRALKINTSVSIIKATLSLALLSTIPLLINSNVPKYTVQSFPPWQLSAISSMKNDYYSIFPYGSDFITPVSNKVVIIYVIDSGVDANVSELSGRVITGKNFVEEENDDDLAGHGTAIASVIAGTLNGVAKTAKIVSVKVLNAQNTGKLGHFLSALEWVVEDKKANYADNPVIINFSINIETESNALKSAFQYANDNGILSVVSAGNDGKDACSYPPSGYPSVITVASHTANNTFDSSFSNYGKCVDILAPGEFITSSVAGTSNKIQLISGTSLAAGIVTGVVSSVLSRYPKLSPNQAKSEVLNAGIQYQIDNLPDGTINKRVWNGYKGKHSRMTFI
;
A
#
# COMPACT_ATOMS: atom_id res chain seq x y z
N MET A 1 -6.80 6.68 -16.51
CA MET A 1 -7.22 5.62 -17.45
C MET A 1 -7.60 4.31 -16.75
N ARG A 2 -6.82 3.76 -15.80
CA ARG A 2 -7.21 2.54 -15.03
C ARG A 2 -8.33 2.73 -13.99
N TYR A 3 -8.57 3.95 -13.51
CA TYR A 3 -9.69 4.29 -12.61
C TYR A 3 -11.07 4.17 -13.29
N ASN A 4 -11.10 4.28 -14.62
CA ASN A 4 -12.32 4.07 -15.40
C ASN A 4 -12.61 2.58 -15.59
N ILE A 5 -11.58 1.72 -15.70
CA ILE A 5 -11.76 0.28 -15.93
C ILE A 5 -12.38 -0.43 -14.71
N GLN A 6 -12.02 -0.04 -13.48
CA GLN A 6 -12.63 -0.62 -12.26
C GLN A 6 -14.07 -0.12 -12.02
N ARG A 7 -14.38 1.14 -12.36
CA ARG A 7 -15.77 1.63 -12.38
C ARG A 7 -16.60 0.96 -13.48
N ILE A 8 -16.00 0.71 -14.64
CA ILE A 8 -16.63 -0.04 -15.74
C ILE A 8 -16.92 -1.46 -15.31
N LEU A 9 -15.97 -2.20 -14.70
CA LEU A 9 -16.17 -3.57 -14.21
C LEU A 9 -17.24 -3.67 -13.12
N PHE A 10 -17.31 -2.71 -12.20
CA PHE A 10 -18.34 -2.66 -11.16
C PHE A 10 -19.73 -2.35 -11.72
N ILE A 11 -19.82 -1.45 -12.70
CA ILE A 11 -21.07 -1.19 -13.44
C ILE A 11 -21.45 -2.40 -14.30
N PHE A 12 -20.48 -3.14 -14.86
CA PHE A 12 -20.69 -4.36 -15.64
C PHE A 12 -21.24 -5.51 -14.78
N GLU A 13 -20.69 -5.73 -13.59
CA GLU A 13 -21.20 -6.70 -12.62
C GLU A 13 -22.62 -6.34 -12.16
N LEU A 14 -22.91 -5.05 -11.93
CA LEU A 14 -24.25 -4.58 -11.58
C LEU A 14 -25.25 -4.74 -12.72
N LEU A 15 -24.82 -4.55 -13.98
CA LEU A 15 -25.65 -4.78 -15.17
C LEU A 15 -25.94 -6.28 -15.36
N LEU A 16 -24.97 -7.17 -15.17
CA LEU A 16 -25.17 -8.63 -15.22
C LEU A 16 -26.16 -9.11 -14.14
N ILE A 17 -26.07 -8.55 -12.93
CA ILE A 17 -27.03 -8.81 -11.84
C ILE A 17 -28.42 -8.24 -12.16
N PHE A 18 -28.49 -7.09 -12.84
CA PHE A 18 -29.74 -6.48 -13.27
C PHE A 18 -30.43 -7.25 -14.41
N PHE A 19 -29.69 -7.72 -15.42
CA PHE A 19 -30.21 -8.52 -16.53
C PHE A 19 -30.65 -9.93 -16.11
N SER A 20 -29.90 -10.58 -15.20
CA SER A 20 -30.29 -11.90 -14.67
C SER A 20 -31.62 -11.87 -13.88
N LYS A 21 -31.95 -10.73 -13.27
CA LYS A 21 -33.21 -10.53 -12.52
C LYS A 21 -34.41 -10.13 -13.37
N LEU A 22 -34.22 -9.80 -14.66
CA LEU A 22 -35.30 -9.39 -15.57
C LEU A 22 -35.77 -10.50 -16.53
N HIS A 23 -35.23 -11.73 -16.45
CA HIS A 23 -35.62 -12.88 -17.29
C HIS A 23 -35.54 -12.60 -18.81
N PHE A 24 -34.60 -11.76 -19.26
CA PHE A 24 -34.27 -11.64 -20.68
C PHE A 24 -33.25 -12.71 -21.07
N SER A 25 -33.55 -13.47 -22.12
CA SER A 25 -32.61 -14.43 -22.70
C SER A 25 -31.41 -13.68 -23.30
N LEU A 26 -30.22 -13.89 -22.74
CA LEU A 26 -28.95 -13.37 -23.26
C LEU A 26 -28.65 -13.79 -24.71
N SER A 27 -29.39 -14.75 -25.27
CA SER A 27 -29.23 -15.20 -26.66
C SER A 27 -29.67 -14.18 -27.72
N GLN A 28 -30.39 -13.11 -27.36
CA GLN A 28 -30.83 -12.07 -28.32
C GLN A 28 -29.88 -10.87 -28.45
N PHE A 29 -28.76 -10.84 -27.72
CA PHE A 29 -27.82 -9.71 -27.69
C PHE A 29 -26.37 -10.14 -27.91
N SER A 30 -26.14 -10.93 -28.96
CA SER A 30 -24.84 -11.58 -29.23
C SER A 30 -23.66 -10.67 -29.61
N ASN A 31 -23.79 -9.34 -29.63
CA ASN A 31 -22.70 -8.41 -30.01
C ASN A 31 -22.75 -7.08 -29.23
N LEU A 32 -22.95 -7.11 -27.90
CA LEU A 32 -22.89 -5.89 -27.07
C LEU A 32 -21.45 -5.40 -26.81
N ASP A 33 -20.47 -6.30 -26.88
CA ASP A 33 -19.07 -5.99 -26.50
C ASP A 33 -18.42 -4.95 -27.42
N ASP A 34 -18.79 -4.91 -28.71
CA ASP A 34 -18.19 -3.99 -29.68
C ASP A 34 -18.66 -2.52 -29.52
N TYR A 35 -19.84 -2.27 -28.92
CA TYR A 35 -20.39 -0.92 -28.79
C TYR A 35 -19.95 -0.20 -27.51
N PHE A 36 -19.74 -0.92 -26.41
CA PHE A 36 -19.29 -0.32 -25.15
C PHE A 36 -17.85 0.22 -25.20
N ILE A 37 -17.07 -0.19 -26.20
CA ILE A 37 -15.70 0.30 -26.44
C ILE A 37 -15.71 1.77 -26.92
N SER A 38 -16.83 2.28 -27.45
CA SER A 38 -16.90 3.63 -28.04
C SER A 38 -17.38 4.74 -27.09
N TYR A 39 -17.93 4.41 -25.91
CA TYR A 39 -18.44 5.39 -24.96
C TYR A 39 -17.31 6.10 -24.18
N LYS A 40 -17.17 7.42 -24.36
CA LYS A 40 -16.34 8.27 -23.50
C LYS A 40 -17.22 8.91 -22.42
N PRO A 41 -17.03 8.60 -21.13
CA PRO A 41 -17.90 9.10 -20.08
C PRO A 41 -17.75 10.62 -19.90
N SER A 42 -18.87 11.34 -19.92
CA SER A 42 -19.00 12.68 -19.34
C SER A 42 -19.59 12.55 -17.91
N ASN A 43 -19.52 13.64 -17.13
CA ASN A 43 -20.04 13.70 -15.75
C ASN A 43 -21.57 13.90 -15.67
N ASP A 44 -22.29 13.83 -16.79
CA ASP A 44 -23.74 14.11 -16.84
C ASP A 44 -24.57 12.83 -17.07
N ILE A 45 -25.54 12.58 -16.19
CA ILE A 45 -26.51 11.48 -16.31
C ILE A 45 -27.41 11.65 -17.55
N GLY A 46 -27.61 12.89 -18.00
CA GLY A 46 -28.27 13.20 -19.27
C GLY A 46 -27.56 12.57 -20.47
N ASP A 47 -26.23 12.51 -20.45
CA ASP A 47 -25.44 11.95 -21.55
C ASP A 47 -25.49 10.42 -21.60
N PHE A 48 -25.61 9.74 -20.44
CA PHE A 48 -25.83 8.30 -20.41
C PHE A 48 -27.23 7.94 -20.92
N LYS A 49 -28.25 8.72 -20.55
CA LYS A 49 -29.62 8.54 -21.05
C LYS A 49 -29.69 8.76 -22.57
N ASN A 50 -29.04 9.81 -23.07
CA ASN A 50 -28.95 10.10 -24.49
C ASN A 50 -28.15 9.02 -25.24
N TYR A 51 -27.07 8.48 -24.65
CA TYR A 51 -26.29 7.40 -25.26
C TYR A 51 -27.10 6.10 -25.39
N ILE A 52 -27.82 5.70 -24.35
CA ILE A 52 -28.71 4.52 -24.42
C ILE A 52 -29.81 4.75 -25.46
N GLN A 53 -30.38 5.96 -25.52
CA GLN A 53 -31.36 6.33 -26.54
C GLN A 53 -30.79 6.18 -27.95
N THR A 54 -29.60 6.72 -28.22
CA THR A 54 -28.91 6.62 -29.52
C THR A 54 -28.60 5.16 -29.92
N VAL A 55 -28.17 4.33 -28.97
CA VAL A 55 -27.89 2.89 -29.22
C VAL A 55 -29.16 2.14 -29.61
N PHE A 56 -30.31 2.48 -29.01
CA PHE A 56 -31.60 1.92 -29.42
C PHE A 56 -32.07 2.46 -30.79
N ASP A 57 -31.91 3.76 -31.03
CA ASP A 57 -32.33 4.41 -32.27
C ASP A 57 -31.54 3.89 -33.49
N ASP A 58 -30.26 3.55 -33.32
CA ASP A 58 -29.44 2.93 -34.37
C ASP A 58 -29.83 1.47 -34.64
N LYS A 59 -30.23 0.71 -33.63
CA LYS A 59 -30.78 -0.65 -33.81
C LYS A 59 -32.13 -0.65 -34.52
N ILE A 60 -32.97 0.34 -34.25
CA ILE A 60 -34.29 0.50 -34.89
C ILE A 60 -34.15 0.85 -36.37
N LYS A 61 -33.13 1.63 -36.76
CA LYS A 61 -32.82 1.89 -38.18
C LYS A 61 -32.37 0.64 -38.94
N SER A 62 -31.91 -0.39 -38.23
CA SER A 62 -31.48 -1.68 -38.78
C SER A 62 -32.52 -2.81 -38.61
N ASP A 63 -33.76 -2.48 -38.19
CA ASP A 63 -34.83 -3.44 -37.88
C ASP A 63 -35.91 -3.43 -38.97
N PRO A 64 -35.94 -4.42 -39.89
CA PRO A 64 -36.94 -4.48 -40.96
C PRO A 64 -38.35 -4.83 -40.45
N ASP A 65 -38.47 -5.45 -39.26
CA ASP A 65 -39.69 -6.12 -38.79
C ASP A 65 -40.31 -5.44 -37.54
N GLY A 66 -39.74 -4.33 -37.05
CA GLY A 66 -40.34 -3.45 -36.04
C GLY A 66 -40.42 -3.99 -34.61
N THR A 67 -39.73 -5.09 -34.31
CA THR A 67 -39.77 -5.77 -33.01
C THR A 67 -39.03 -5.01 -31.90
N TYR A 68 -38.05 -4.17 -32.23
CA TYR A 68 -37.28 -3.43 -31.21
C TYR A 68 -38.04 -2.24 -30.59
N SER A 69 -39.04 -1.67 -31.29
CA SER A 69 -39.79 -0.48 -30.81
C SER A 69 -40.70 -0.75 -29.60
N GLN A 70 -41.29 -1.95 -29.50
CA GLN A 70 -42.16 -2.31 -28.36
C GLN A 70 -41.37 -2.64 -27.10
N SER A 71 -40.19 -3.28 -27.22
CA SER A 71 -39.35 -3.58 -26.05
C SER A 71 -38.68 -2.34 -25.45
N GLN A 72 -38.40 -1.32 -26.27
CA GLN A 72 -37.83 -0.04 -25.84
C GLN A 72 -38.78 0.72 -24.90
N ASN A 73 -40.07 0.79 -25.23
CA ASN A 73 -41.08 1.50 -24.43
C ASN A 73 -41.32 0.82 -23.07
N GLN A 74 -41.32 -0.51 -23.01
CA GLN A 74 -41.45 -1.26 -21.75
C GLN A 74 -40.21 -1.16 -20.86
N THR A 75 -39.02 -1.20 -21.46
CA THR A 75 -37.74 -1.09 -20.74
C THR A 75 -37.48 0.33 -20.24
N ILE A 76 -37.72 1.38 -21.04
CA ILE A 76 -37.56 2.78 -20.61
C ILE A 76 -38.57 3.12 -19.50
N SER A 77 -39.83 2.64 -19.60
CA SER A 77 -40.82 2.83 -18.53
C SER A 77 -40.42 2.11 -17.23
N SER A 78 -39.86 0.90 -17.33
CA SER A 78 -39.38 0.13 -16.17
C SER A 78 -38.14 0.74 -15.51
N ILE A 79 -37.23 1.32 -16.31
CA ILE A 79 -36.06 2.05 -15.85
C ILE A 79 -36.48 3.34 -15.13
N ASN A 80 -37.39 4.11 -15.70
CA ASN A 80 -37.90 5.35 -15.09
C ASN A 80 -38.67 5.11 -13.77
N GLN A 81 -39.33 3.96 -13.61
CA GLN A 81 -40.02 3.60 -12.36
C GLN A 81 -39.08 3.10 -11.26
N LYS A 82 -37.94 2.47 -11.58
CA LYS A 82 -37.10 1.74 -10.61
C LYS A 82 -35.81 2.47 -10.20
N ILE A 83 -35.34 3.44 -10.98
CA ILE A 83 -34.15 4.25 -10.65
C ILE A 83 -34.22 4.92 -9.26
N PRO A 84 -35.36 5.51 -8.82
CA PRO A 84 -35.43 6.15 -7.51
C PRO A 84 -35.18 5.19 -6.34
N GLY A 85 -35.71 3.96 -6.41
CA GLY A 85 -35.54 2.95 -5.36
C GLY A 85 -34.13 2.35 -5.30
N VAL A 86 -33.41 2.30 -6.43
CA VAL A 86 -32.00 1.85 -6.45
C VAL A 86 -31.10 2.85 -5.72
N PHE A 87 -31.39 4.15 -5.83
CA PHE A 87 -30.64 5.20 -5.13
C PHE A 87 -30.92 5.18 -3.62
N GLU A 88 -32.16 4.94 -3.20
CA GLU A 88 -32.53 4.75 -1.79
C GLU A 88 -31.81 3.54 -1.18
N ILE A 89 -31.77 2.39 -1.87
CA ILE A 89 -31.06 1.19 -1.38
C ILE A 89 -29.55 1.42 -1.26
N ILE A 90 -28.96 2.17 -2.18
CA ILE A 90 -27.53 2.53 -2.14
C ILE A 90 -27.25 3.46 -0.94
N LEU A 91 -28.13 4.42 -0.68
CA LEU A 91 -28.01 5.36 0.43
C LEU A 91 -28.24 4.65 1.78
N GLU A 92 -29.26 3.78 1.88
CA GLU A 92 -29.57 2.96 3.05
C GLU A 92 -28.38 2.08 3.44
N LYS A 93 -27.78 1.39 2.46
CA LYS A 93 -26.64 0.51 2.71
C LYS A 93 -25.39 1.29 3.09
N SER A 94 -25.14 2.43 2.44
CA SER A 94 -23.99 3.29 2.76
C SER A 94 -24.11 3.95 4.13
N ILE A 95 -25.32 4.30 4.58
CA ILE A 95 -25.57 4.85 5.92
C ILE A 95 -25.48 3.75 6.99
N ALA A 96 -26.03 2.57 6.73
CA ALA A 96 -25.96 1.43 7.66
C ALA A 96 -24.51 0.94 7.87
N ASP A 97 -23.71 0.91 6.80
CA ASP A 97 -22.29 0.56 6.88
C ASP A 97 -21.49 1.67 7.59
N TYR A 98 -21.80 2.95 7.35
CA TYR A 98 -21.18 4.08 8.06
C TYR A 98 -21.48 4.10 9.57
N LEU A 99 -22.70 3.77 9.98
CA LEU A 99 -23.10 3.74 11.39
C LEU A 99 -22.54 2.53 12.14
N LYS A 100 -22.18 1.45 11.45
CA LYS A 100 -21.46 0.32 12.04
C LYS A 100 -19.97 0.61 12.28
N ASP A 101 -19.38 1.50 11.48
CA ASP A 101 -17.95 1.84 11.53
C ASP A 101 -17.59 2.95 12.55
N GLN A 102 -18.58 3.56 13.21
CA GLN A 102 -18.34 4.52 14.30
C GLN A 102 -18.47 3.81 15.65
N ASP A 103 -17.35 3.46 16.27
CA ASP A 103 -17.19 2.88 17.62
C ASP A 103 -17.68 3.80 18.78
N GLU A 104 -18.90 4.34 18.71
CA GLU A 104 -19.57 5.07 19.79
C GLU A 104 -20.88 4.41 20.29
N ILE A 105 -21.12 3.13 19.95
CA ILE A 105 -22.19 2.34 20.56
C ILE A 105 -21.63 1.01 21.10
N SER A 106 -20.68 1.12 22.03
CA SER A 106 -20.17 -0.02 22.81
C SER A 106 -20.77 -0.11 24.22
N SER A 107 -21.84 0.66 24.52
CA SER A 107 -22.56 0.58 25.80
C SER A 107 -24.01 0.10 25.70
N LEU A 108 -24.40 -0.53 24.60
CA LEU A 108 -25.65 -1.29 24.54
C LEU A 108 -25.26 -2.71 24.15
N GLU A 109 -25.35 -3.64 25.10
CA GLU A 109 -25.41 -5.06 24.76
C GLU A 109 -26.45 -5.26 23.65
N PRO A 110 -26.25 -6.20 22.72
CA PRO A 110 -27.12 -6.38 21.58
C PRO A 110 -28.47 -6.93 22.04
N ASP A 111 -29.34 -6.06 22.53
CA ASP A 111 -30.75 -6.38 22.68
C ASP A 111 -31.41 -6.24 21.31
N THR A 112 -31.91 -7.37 20.82
CA THR A 112 -32.52 -7.58 19.50
C THR A 112 -33.83 -6.80 19.26
N SER A 113 -34.10 -5.78 20.06
CA SER A 113 -35.39 -5.08 20.15
C SER A 113 -35.42 -3.68 19.49
N THR A 114 -34.29 -3.10 19.08
CA THR A 114 -34.30 -1.77 18.41
C THR A 114 -34.63 -1.90 16.92
N LYS A 115 -35.78 -1.38 16.50
CA LYS A 115 -36.19 -1.35 15.07
C LYS A 115 -36.09 0.07 14.52
N VAL A 116 -35.30 0.23 13.47
CA VAL A 116 -35.16 1.48 12.70
C VAL A 116 -35.78 1.28 11.32
N GLY A 117 -36.62 2.22 10.87
CA GLY A 117 -37.23 2.12 9.55
C GLY A 117 -38.15 3.30 9.20
N PHE A 118 -38.89 3.14 8.11
CA PHE A 118 -39.88 4.10 7.65
C PHE A 118 -41.27 3.49 7.72
N ARG A 119 -42.25 4.20 8.29
CA ARG A 119 -43.68 3.81 8.26
C ARG A 119 -44.43 4.72 7.30
N GLU A 120 -45.40 4.15 6.59
CA GLU A 120 -46.34 4.95 5.80
C GLU A 120 -47.17 5.83 6.73
N SER A 121 -47.25 7.11 6.37
CA SER A 121 -48.15 8.06 7.00
C SER A 121 -49.59 7.76 6.51
N ASN A 122 -50.59 8.21 7.26
CA ASN A 122 -52.01 8.08 6.89
C ASN A 122 -52.38 8.86 5.59
N LYS A 123 -51.42 9.49 4.91
CA LYS A 123 -51.56 10.04 3.56
C LYS A 123 -50.77 9.19 2.55
N ALA A 124 -51.46 8.76 1.49
CA ALA A 124 -50.89 7.94 0.44
C ALA A 124 -49.61 8.57 -0.16
N GLY A 125 -48.50 7.83 -0.06
CA GLY A 125 -47.20 8.20 -0.65
C GLY A 125 -46.23 8.94 0.27
N GLU A 126 -46.58 9.26 1.52
CA GLU A 126 -45.64 9.83 2.49
C GLU A 126 -45.12 8.75 3.46
N ARG A 127 -43.81 8.74 3.69
CA ARG A 127 -43.16 7.88 4.68
C ARG A 127 -42.44 8.73 5.72
N SER A 128 -42.61 8.37 6.99
CA SER A 128 -41.96 9.05 8.12
C SER A 128 -40.98 8.10 8.80
N PHE A 129 -39.79 8.62 9.12
CA PHE A 129 -38.71 7.89 9.79
C PHE A 129 -39.04 7.69 11.27
N PHE A 130 -38.78 6.49 11.79
CA PHE A 130 -38.99 6.18 13.21
C PHE A 130 -37.85 5.31 13.78
N ILE A 131 -37.68 5.44 15.10
CA ILE A 131 -36.83 4.59 15.93
C ILE A 131 -37.74 4.09 17.07
N ASP A 132 -37.98 2.77 17.12
CA ASP A 132 -38.86 2.14 18.12
C ASP A 132 -37.99 1.35 19.11
N GLN A 133 -38.13 1.64 20.40
CA GLN A 133 -37.53 0.85 21.49
C GLN A 133 -38.68 0.22 22.26
N SER A 134 -38.98 -1.06 21.99
CA SER A 134 -40.06 -1.75 22.69
C SER A 134 -39.51 -2.48 23.92
N ASN A 135 -39.78 -1.95 25.12
CA ASN A 135 -40.00 -2.78 26.30
C ASN A 135 -41.50 -2.73 26.63
N ASP A 136 -42.02 -3.90 27.00
CA ASP A 136 -43.43 -4.31 26.96
C ASP A 136 -44.49 -3.37 27.55
N SER A 137 -45.70 -3.57 27.00
CA SER A 137 -47.02 -3.32 27.59
C SER A 137 -47.40 -1.88 28.00
N GLU A 138 -48.50 -1.42 27.40
CA GLU A 138 -49.38 -0.37 27.92
C GLU A 138 -48.75 0.94 28.44
N SER A 139 -48.90 1.94 27.58
CA SER A 139 -49.38 3.27 27.93
C SER A 139 -48.34 4.39 28.15
N GLN A 140 -48.57 5.42 27.33
CA GLN A 140 -48.41 6.85 27.60
C GLN A 140 -47.04 7.53 27.38
N SER A 141 -47.10 8.41 26.36
CA SER A 141 -46.49 9.76 26.30
C SER A 141 -44.98 9.80 26.05
N THR A 142 -44.50 10.25 24.89
CA THR A 142 -44.71 11.59 24.34
C THR A 142 -44.30 11.61 22.86
N ASN A 143 -45.27 11.84 21.99
CA ASN A 143 -45.03 12.11 20.57
C ASN A 143 -44.35 13.47 20.40
N ARG A 144 -43.00 13.51 20.34
CA ARG A 144 -42.29 14.60 19.65
C ARG A 144 -42.28 14.33 18.16
N ALA A 145 -43.47 14.38 17.55
CA ALA A 145 -43.58 14.54 16.11
C ALA A 145 -43.12 15.98 15.78
N LEU A 146 -41.91 16.13 15.26
CA LEU A 146 -41.46 17.37 14.63
C LEU A 146 -42.35 17.60 13.38
N LYS A 147 -43.46 18.31 13.56
CA LYS A 147 -44.30 18.82 12.47
C LYS A 147 -43.53 19.95 11.76
N ILE A 148 -42.68 19.58 10.81
CA ILE A 148 -42.15 20.53 9.82
C ILE A 148 -43.15 20.55 8.66
N ASN A 149 -44.19 21.36 8.81
CA ASN A 149 -45.20 21.57 7.79
C ASN A 149 -44.77 22.78 6.95
N THR A 150 -43.79 22.57 6.07
CA THR A 150 -43.38 23.55 5.05
C THR A 150 -42.91 22.79 3.82
N SER A 151 -43.75 22.83 2.78
CA SER A 151 -43.52 22.52 1.37
C SER A 151 -42.24 21.74 1.07
N VAL A 152 -42.37 20.41 0.93
CA VAL A 152 -41.32 19.45 0.56
C VAL A 152 -40.52 19.87 -0.68
N SER A 153 -41.11 20.69 -1.57
CA SER A 153 -40.41 21.24 -2.74
C SER A 153 -39.35 22.29 -2.39
N ILE A 154 -39.58 23.11 -1.35
CA ILE A 154 -38.59 24.07 -0.87
C ILE A 154 -37.52 23.32 -0.09
N ILE A 155 -37.88 22.36 0.77
CA ILE A 155 -36.89 21.55 1.51
C ILE A 155 -36.03 20.72 0.55
N LYS A 156 -36.56 20.15 -0.54
CA LYS A 156 -35.74 19.48 -1.57
C LYS A 156 -34.79 20.46 -2.27
N ALA A 157 -35.24 21.65 -2.66
CA ALA A 157 -34.37 22.63 -3.31
C ALA A 157 -33.32 23.20 -2.35
N THR A 158 -33.68 23.47 -1.08
CA THR A 158 -32.77 24.00 -0.07
C THR A 158 -31.84 22.92 0.51
N LEU A 159 -32.26 21.66 0.66
CA LEU A 159 -31.33 20.56 0.97
C LEU A 159 -30.44 20.23 -0.22
N SER A 160 -30.94 20.24 -1.45
CA SER A 160 -30.09 20.01 -2.62
C SER A 160 -29.08 21.14 -2.82
N LEU A 161 -29.48 22.41 -2.69
CA LEU A 161 -28.51 23.51 -2.74
C LEU A 161 -27.59 23.55 -1.51
N ALA A 162 -28.09 23.27 -0.30
CA ALA A 162 -27.24 23.20 0.89
C ALA A 162 -26.31 22.00 0.88
N LEU A 163 -26.70 20.83 0.35
CA LEU A 163 -25.79 19.71 0.10
C LEU A 163 -24.79 20.06 -1.00
N LEU A 164 -25.23 20.61 -2.14
CA LEU A 164 -24.29 20.99 -3.21
C LEU A 164 -23.34 22.14 -2.82
N SER A 165 -23.73 23.04 -1.90
CA SER A 165 -22.86 24.09 -1.37
C SER A 165 -22.07 23.69 -0.12
N THR A 166 -22.37 22.54 0.51
CA THR A 166 -21.56 21.95 1.60
C THR A 166 -20.70 20.77 1.15
N ILE A 167 -20.92 20.25 -0.07
CA ILE A 167 -20.04 19.26 -0.72
C ILE A 167 -18.67 19.82 -1.15
N PRO A 168 -18.32 21.12 -1.03
CA PRO A 168 -16.92 21.52 -1.02
C PRO A 168 -16.22 21.32 0.34
N LEU A 169 -16.89 20.91 1.43
CA LEU A 169 -16.26 20.93 2.77
C LEU A 169 -16.20 19.59 3.54
N LEU A 170 -16.61 18.47 2.96
CA LEU A 170 -16.42 17.14 3.60
C LEU A 170 -15.91 16.04 2.66
N ILE A 171 -15.20 16.41 1.59
CA ILE A 171 -14.21 15.48 1.02
C ILE A 171 -13.02 15.51 1.97
N ASN A 172 -13.07 14.65 2.99
CA ASN A 172 -11.92 14.39 3.84
C ASN A 172 -10.75 14.00 2.90
N SER A 173 -9.74 14.87 2.80
CA SER A 173 -8.53 14.71 2.00
C SER A 173 -7.64 13.53 2.46
N ASN A 174 -8.17 12.67 3.33
CA ASN A 174 -7.44 11.66 4.10
C ASN A 174 -7.77 10.22 3.69
N VAL A 175 -8.41 9.96 2.55
CA VAL A 175 -8.34 8.60 1.99
C VAL A 175 -6.88 8.38 1.57
N PRO A 176 -6.12 7.47 2.21
CA PRO A 176 -4.74 7.25 1.84
C PRO A 176 -4.72 6.78 0.39
N LYS A 177 -4.17 7.62 -0.50
CA LYS A 177 -3.87 7.16 -1.85
C LYS A 177 -2.75 6.13 -1.72
N TYR A 178 -2.96 4.96 -2.30
CA TYR A 178 -1.97 3.90 -2.40
C TYR A 178 -1.61 3.66 -3.86
N THR A 179 -0.38 3.24 -4.11
CA THR A 179 0.08 2.74 -5.39
C THR A 179 0.09 1.23 -5.36
N VAL A 180 -0.38 0.61 -6.45
CA VAL A 180 -0.44 -0.84 -6.60
C VAL A 180 0.50 -1.24 -7.74
N GLN A 181 1.43 -2.14 -7.45
CA GLN A 181 2.18 -2.88 -8.46
C GLN A 181 1.60 -4.28 -8.53
N SER A 182 0.97 -4.59 -9.66
CA SER A 182 0.53 -5.95 -9.95
C SER A 182 1.69 -6.80 -10.42
N PHE A 183 1.65 -8.08 -10.06
CA PHE A 183 2.66 -9.07 -10.40
C PHE A 183 4.08 -8.65 -9.97
N PRO A 184 4.28 -8.22 -8.70
CA PRO A 184 5.60 -7.89 -8.22
C PRO A 184 6.38 -9.19 -7.89
N PRO A 185 7.71 -9.11 -7.79
CA PRO A 185 8.50 -10.24 -7.32
C PRO A 185 8.12 -10.57 -5.88
N TRP A 186 8.30 -11.83 -5.49
CA TRP A 186 7.74 -12.41 -4.26
C TRP A 186 8.12 -11.61 -3.01
N GLN A 187 9.33 -11.05 -2.96
CA GLN A 187 9.81 -10.29 -1.82
C GLN A 187 8.97 -9.06 -1.52
N LEU A 188 8.37 -8.43 -2.54
CA LEU A 188 7.48 -7.29 -2.37
C LEU A 188 6.08 -7.73 -1.97
N SER A 189 5.57 -8.82 -2.55
CA SER A 189 4.29 -9.43 -2.13
C SER A 189 4.32 -9.82 -0.66
N ALA A 190 5.42 -10.43 -0.21
CA ALA A 190 5.59 -10.90 1.15
C ALA A 190 5.40 -9.77 2.16
N ILE A 191 6.12 -8.66 1.99
CA ILE A 191 6.06 -7.54 2.94
C ILE A 191 4.74 -6.76 2.87
N SER A 192 3.93 -6.94 1.84
CA SER A 192 2.64 -6.27 1.64
C SER A 192 1.43 -7.17 1.96
N SER A 193 1.66 -8.35 2.51
CA SER A 193 0.64 -9.32 2.86
C SER A 193 0.70 -9.64 4.35
N MET A 194 -0.47 -9.77 4.99
CA MET A 194 -0.57 -10.29 6.37
C MET A 194 -0.71 -11.81 6.43
N LYS A 195 -0.88 -12.47 5.28
CA LYS A 195 -1.12 -13.90 5.24
C LYS A 195 0.20 -14.67 5.29
N ASN A 196 0.18 -15.79 5.99
CA ASN A 196 1.28 -16.76 6.01
C ASN A 196 1.22 -17.72 4.80
N ASP A 197 0.84 -17.21 3.63
CA ASP A 197 0.73 -18.05 2.44
C ASP A 197 2.12 -18.27 1.83
N TYR A 198 2.31 -19.41 1.17
CA TYR A 198 3.47 -19.64 0.31
C TYR A 198 3.49 -18.60 -0.81
N TYR A 199 4.63 -17.94 -0.99
CA TYR A 199 4.84 -17.02 -2.11
C TYR A 199 5.52 -17.78 -3.24
N SER A 200 4.92 -17.76 -4.45
CA SER A 200 5.63 -18.28 -5.62
C SER A 200 6.87 -17.44 -5.87
N ILE A 201 8.04 -18.08 -5.87
CA ILE A 201 9.32 -17.45 -6.23
C ILE A 201 9.31 -17.03 -7.71
N PHE A 202 8.43 -17.61 -8.53
CA PHE A 202 8.19 -17.20 -9.90
C PHE A 202 7.31 -15.95 -9.95
N PRO A 203 7.59 -15.01 -10.87
CA PRO A 203 7.83 -13.59 -10.58
C PRO A 203 6.59 -12.75 -10.23
N TYR A 204 5.44 -13.39 -10.01
CA TYR A 204 4.14 -12.75 -9.99
C TYR A 204 3.38 -13.18 -8.73
N GLY A 205 3.79 -12.62 -7.60
CA GLY A 205 3.06 -12.77 -6.34
C GLY A 205 1.81 -11.89 -6.29
N SER A 206 1.17 -11.82 -5.12
CA SER A 206 0.07 -10.89 -4.86
C SER A 206 0.52 -9.42 -5.01
N ASP A 207 -0.43 -8.51 -5.26
CA ASP A 207 -0.17 -7.08 -5.45
C ASP A 207 0.74 -6.50 -4.34
N PHE A 208 1.72 -5.69 -4.74
CA PHE A 208 2.53 -4.89 -3.83
C PHE A 208 1.90 -3.52 -3.67
N ILE A 209 1.55 -3.15 -2.45
CA ILE A 209 0.77 -1.96 -2.16
C ILE A 209 1.57 -1.05 -1.24
N THR A 210 1.80 0.17 -1.70
CA THR A 210 2.58 1.18 -0.97
C THR A 210 1.77 2.46 -0.82
N PRO A 211 2.03 3.25 0.23
CA PRO A 211 1.39 4.55 0.37
C PRO A 211 1.96 5.49 -0.68
N VAL A 212 1.18 6.48 -1.11
CA VAL A 212 1.76 7.58 -1.87
C VAL A 212 2.81 8.28 -1.00
N SER A 213 4.00 8.45 -1.59
CA SER A 213 5.13 9.15 -0.99
C SER A 213 4.81 10.62 -0.79
N ASN A 214 5.03 11.13 0.42
CA ASN A 214 4.84 12.56 0.74
C ASN A 214 6.16 13.34 0.69
N LYS A 215 7.27 12.65 0.97
CA LYS A 215 8.61 13.24 0.97
C LYS A 215 9.64 12.26 0.41
N VAL A 216 10.57 12.79 -0.37
CA VAL A 216 11.71 12.02 -0.87
C VAL A 216 12.66 11.74 0.29
N VAL A 217 12.93 10.46 0.53
CA VAL A 217 13.93 9.98 1.49
C VAL A 217 15.25 9.77 0.75
N ILE A 218 16.34 10.22 1.35
CA ILE A 218 17.71 10.00 0.87
C ILE A 218 18.27 8.78 1.60
N ILE A 219 18.76 7.82 0.84
CA ILE A 219 19.27 6.56 1.36
C ILE A 219 20.72 6.43 0.95
N TYR A 220 21.62 6.45 1.92
CA TYR A 220 23.03 6.16 1.69
C TYR A 220 23.23 4.66 1.66
N VAL A 221 23.66 4.14 0.51
CA VAL A 221 24.08 2.74 0.39
C VAL A 221 25.59 2.74 0.55
N ILE A 222 26.06 2.37 1.74
CA ILE A 222 27.48 2.26 2.08
C ILE A 222 27.92 0.83 1.73
N ASP A 223 28.51 0.66 0.54
CA ASP A 223 28.77 -0.66 -0.06
C ASP A 223 29.89 -0.61 -1.13
N SER A 224 29.85 -1.45 -2.17
CA SER A 224 30.83 -1.52 -3.27
C SER A 224 30.69 -0.43 -4.35
N GLY A 225 29.71 0.46 -4.19
CA GLY A 225 29.26 1.41 -5.20
C GLY A 225 27.84 1.10 -5.66
N VAL A 226 27.28 1.92 -6.54
CA VAL A 226 25.96 1.70 -7.16
C VAL A 226 26.02 2.15 -8.61
N ASP A 227 25.75 1.25 -9.53
CA ASP A 227 25.66 1.55 -10.96
C ASP A 227 24.35 2.31 -11.26
N ALA A 228 24.48 3.61 -11.57
CA ALA A 228 23.36 4.48 -11.90
C ALA A 228 22.70 4.16 -13.26
N ASN A 229 23.36 3.37 -14.11
CA ASN A 229 22.90 3.07 -15.47
C ASN A 229 21.97 1.86 -15.54
N VAL A 230 21.78 1.13 -14.45
CA VAL A 230 20.75 0.08 -14.39
C VAL A 230 19.37 0.73 -14.47
N SER A 231 18.49 0.22 -15.33
CA SER A 231 17.16 0.79 -15.57
C SER A 231 16.29 0.77 -14.32
N GLU A 232 16.52 -0.21 -13.44
CA GLU A 232 15.89 -0.27 -12.13
C GLU A 232 16.18 0.96 -11.27
N LEU A 233 17.26 1.71 -11.49
CA LEU A 233 17.64 2.86 -10.65
C LEU A 233 17.65 4.19 -11.42
N SER A 234 17.12 4.20 -12.65
CA SER A 234 17.17 5.36 -13.55
C SER A 234 16.71 6.65 -12.86
N GLY A 235 17.59 7.66 -12.88
CA GLY A 235 17.36 8.97 -12.30
C GLY A 235 17.26 9.02 -10.76
N ARG A 236 17.59 7.94 -10.05
CA ARG A 236 17.50 7.88 -8.57
C ARG A 236 18.83 7.76 -7.86
N VAL A 237 19.92 7.43 -8.57
CA VAL A 237 21.26 7.37 -7.98
C VAL A 237 21.93 8.73 -8.05
N ILE A 238 22.52 9.12 -6.93
CA ILE A 238 23.38 10.27 -6.76
C ILE A 238 24.76 9.71 -6.43
N THR A 239 25.79 10.10 -7.18
CA THR A 239 27.17 9.72 -6.87
C THR A 239 27.58 10.40 -5.56
N GLY A 240 27.88 9.60 -4.54
CA GLY A 240 28.41 10.08 -3.26
C GLY A 240 29.93 9.92 -3.22
N LYS A 241 30.46 9.78 -2.01
CA LYS A 241 31.91 9.68 -1.80
C LYS A 241 32.42 8.25 -2.02
N ASN A 242 33.57 8.16 -2.68
CA ASN A 242 34.35 6.95 -2.82
C ASN A 242 35.58 7.01 -1.89
N PHE A 243 35.71 6.01 -1.03
CA PHE A 243 36.82 5.86 -0.08
C PHE A 243 37.86 4.83 -0.56
N VAL A 244 37.64 4.18 -1.71
CA VAL A 244 38.55 3.24 -2.33
C VAL A 244 39.42 3.99 -3.34
N GLU A 245 40.54 4.53 -2.86
CA GLU A 245 41.39 5.47 -3.63
C GLU A 245 41.91 4.92 -4.98
N GLU A 246 42.04 3.60 -5.11
CA GLU A 246 42.55 2.94 -6.32
C GLU A 246 41.45 2.59 -7.35
N GLU A 247 40.19 2.86 -7.03
CA GLU A 247 39.04 2.57 -7.91
C GLU A 247 38.26 3.84 -8.22
N ASN A 248 37.58 3.85 -9.37
CA ASN A 248 36.59 4.88 -9.68
C ASN A 248 35.28 4.62 -8.89
N ASP A 249 34.30 5.50 -9.09
CA ASP A 249 33.02 5.44 -8.39
C ASP A 249 32.10 4.28 -8.84
N ASP A 250 32.53 3.50 -9.83
CA ASP A 250 31.73 2.41 -10.38
C ASP A 250 31.60 1.25 -9.39
N ASP A 251 30.46 0.56 -9.46
CA ASP A 251 30.25 -0.68 -8.74
C ASP A 251 30.86 -1.86 -9.50
N LEU A 252 32.16 -2.10 -9.28
CA LEU A 252 32.91 -3.18 -9.92
C LEU A 252 32.57 -4.57 -9.34
N ALA A 253 32.00 -4.62 -8.13
CA ALA A 253 31.66 -5.88 -7.47
C ALA A 253 30.18 -6.29 -7.66
N GLY A 254 29.29 -5.31 -7.83
CA GLY A 254 27.86 -5.49 -8.10
C GLY A 254 26.96 -5.64 -6.87
N HIS A 255 27.53 -5.74 -5.66
CA HIS A 255 26.78 -5.98 -4.43
C HIS A 255 25.92 -4.77 -4.04
N GLY A 256 26.50 -3.57 -4.03
CA GLY A 256 25.78 -2.34 -3.72
C GLY A 256 24.68 -2.02 -4.74
N THR A 257 24.87 -2.29 -6.03
CA THR A 257 23.83 -2.18 -7.06
C THR A 257 22.68 -3.14 -6.82
N ALA A 258 22.97 -4.39 -6.47
CA ALA A 258 21.94 -5.38 -6.17
C ALA A 258 21.09 -4.93 -4.97
N ILE A 259 21.71 -4.44 -3.91
CA ILE A 259 21.02 -3.91 -2.73
C ILE A 259 20.21 -2.65 -3.07
N ALA A 260 20.81 -1.68 -3.77
CA ALA A 260 20.12 -0.46 -4.17
C ALA A 260 18.87 -0.77 -5.01
N SER A 261 18.93 -1.79 -5.88
CA SER A 261 17.79 -2.22 -6.70
C SER A 261 16.63 -2.77 -5.86
N VAL A 262 16.87 -3.47 -4.75
CA VAL A 262 15.79 -3.94 -3.86
C VAL A 262 15.27 -2.85 -2.92
N ILE A 263 16.08 -1.82 -2.65
CA ILE A 263 15.66 -0.64 -1.88
C ILE A 263 14.76 0.25 -2.74
N ALA A 264 15.27 0.71 -3.88
CA ALA A 264 14.70 1.81 -4.66
C ALA A 264 14.51 1.49 -6.15
N GLY A 265 14.54 0.22 -6.55
CA GLY A 265 14.20 -0.24 -7.89
C GLY A 265 12.82 0.20 -8.40
N THR A 266 12.64 0.30 -9.73
CA THR A 266 11.32 0.56 -10.34
C THR A 266 10.39 -0.64 -10.12
N LEU A 267 10.89 -1.85 -10.38
CA LEU A 267 10.13 -3.09 -10.32
C LEU A 267 10.43 -3.87 -9.04
N ASN A 268 11.70 -3.92 -8.63
CA ASN A 268 12.18 -4.74 -7.52
C ASN A 268 12.21 -3.97 -6.18
N GLY A 269 12.17 -2.63 -6.25
CA GLY A 269 12.33 -1.76 -5.10
C GLY A 269 11.08 -1.59 -4.26
N VAL A 270 11.27 -1.56 -2.94
CA VAL A 270 10.22 -1.21 -1.96
C VAL A 270 9.90 0.30 -2.03
N ALA A 271 10.92 1.16 -1.95
CA ALA A 271 10.79 2.61 -1.85
C ALA A 271 11.02 3.32 -3.20
N LYS A 272 10.06 3.17 -4.12
CA LYS A 272 10.20 3.57 -5.53
C LYS A 272 10.47 5.07 -5.78
N THR A 273 10.25 5.93 -4.79
CA THR A 273 10.46 7.39 -4.89
C THR A 273 11.72 7.88 -4.15
N ALA A 274 12.43 6.99 -3.47
CA ALA A 274 13.64 7.34 -2.75
C ALA A 274 14.79 7.67 -3.71
N LYS A 275 15.78 8.41 -3.21
CA LYS A 275 17.06 8.64 -3.87
C LYS A 275 18.15 7.82 -3.16
N ILE A 276 19.03 7.22 -3.93
CA ILE A 276 20.18 6.47 -3.45
C ILE A 276 21.41 7.35 -3.58
N VAL A 277 22.15 7.56 -2.48
CA VAL A 277 23.50 8.12 -2.53
C VAL A 277 24.48 6.95 -2.46
N SER A 278 25.28 6.78 -3.52
CA SER A 278 26.29 5.74 -3.63
C SER A 278 27.51 6.09 -2.79
N VAL A 279 27.80 5.32 -1.74
CA VAL A 279 28.99 5.52 -0.90
C VAL A 279 29.87 4.27 -0.99
N LYS A 280 30.97 4.39 -1.73
CA LYS A 280 31.85 3.26 -2.04
C LYS A 280 32.91 3.08 -0.96
N VAL A 281 32.86 1.96 -0.25
CA VAL A 281 33.80 1.57 0.81
C VAL A 281 34.38 0.16 0.61
N LEU A 282 33.78 -0.63 -0.28
CA LEU A 282 34.27 -1.93 -0.71
C LEU A 282 34.86 -1.85 -2.13
N ASN A 283 35.96 -2.54 -2.35
CA ASN A 283 36.61 -2.65 -3.66
C ASN A 283 35.93 -3.71 -4.56
N ALA A 284 36.46 -3.94 -5.76
CA ALA A 284 35.97 -4.92 -6.73
C ALA A 284 35.91 -6.36 -6.21
N GLN A 285 36.61 -6.70 -5.12
CA GLN A 285 36.55 -8.00 -4.46
C GLN A 285 35.60 -8.02 -3.24
N ASN A 286 34.75 -7.00 -3.07
CA ASN A 286 33.89 -6.80 -1.90
C ASN A 286 34.65 -6.74 -0.57
N THR A 287 35.88 -6.23 -0.58
CA THR A 287 36.70 -6.06 0.63
C THR A 287 36.87 -4.58 0.95
N GLY A 288 36.83 -4.25 2.25
CA GLY A 288 36.96 -2.87 2.73
C GLY A 288 37.75 -2.78 4.03
N LYS A 289 38.17 -1.57 4.37
CA LYS A 289 38.94 -1.29 5.59
C LYS A 289 38.03 -0.63 6.62
N LEU A 290 38.21 -0.98 7.90
CA LEU A 290 37.44 -0.36 8.99
C LEU A 290 37.51 1.17 8.98
N GLY A 291 38.68 1.75 8.66
CA GLY A 291 38.84 3.20 8.54
C GLY A 291 37.94 3.84 7.47
N HIS A 292 37.66 3.14 6.36
CA HIS A 292 36.75 3.63 5.33
C HIS A 292 35.31 3.64 5.84
N PHE A 293 34.90 2.62 6.60
CA PHE A 293 33.56 2.54 7.17
C PHE A 293 33.31 3.66 8.19
N LEU A 294 34.28 3.92 9.07
CA LEU A 294 34.20 5.02 10.04
C LEU A 294 34.11 6.38 9.33
N SER A 295 34.99 6.62 8.34
CA SER A 295 35.01 7.86 7.57
C SER A 295 33.73 8.06 6.75
N ALA A 296 33.14 6.98 6.23
CA ALA A 296 31.88 7.02 5.52
C ALA A 296 30.71 7.41 6.43
N LEU A 297 30.62 6.83 7.64
CA LEU A 297 29.57 7.16 8.60
C LEU A 297 29.65 8.64 9.05
N GLU A 298 30.86 9.15 9.28
CA GLU A 298 31.08 10.57 9.59
C GLU A 298 30.68 11.45 8.41
N TRP A 299 31.16 11.13 7.20
CA TRP A 299 30.85 11.90 5.99
C TRP A 299 29.34 11.94 5.68
N VAL A 300 28.60 10.85 5.89
CA VAL A 300 27.14 10.83 5.69
C VAL A 300 26.43 11.84 6.60
N VAL A 301 26.90 12.02 7.84
CA VAL A 301 26.34 13.02 8.75
C VAL A 301 26.62 14.44 8.25
N GLU A 302 27.82 14.70 7.74
CA GLU A 302 28.21 15.99 7.17
C GLU A 302 27.42 16.29 5.88
N ASP A 303 27.33 15.32 4.99
CA ASP A 303 26.62 15.43 3.71
C ASP A 303 25.12 15.65 3.93
N LYS A 304 24.50 14.96 4.89
CA LYS A 304 23.13 15.24 5.32
C LYS A 304 22.96 16.70 5.71
N LYS A 305 23.85 17.23 6.56
CA LYS A 305 23.75 18.61 7.06
C LYS A 305 23.91 19.63 5.94
N ALA A 306 24.80 19.37 4.99
CA ALA A 306 25.10 20.27 3.89
C ALA A 306 24.02 20.25 2.78
N ASN A 307 23.55 19.05 2.40
CA ASN A 307 22.80 18.86 1.16
C ASN A 307 21.35 18.39 1.35
N TYR A 308 21.01 17.84 2.52
CA TYR A 308 19.74 17.16 2.76
C TYR A 308 19.13 17.47 4.12
N ALA A 309 19.39 18.67 4.66
CA ALA A 309 18.93 19.07 6.00
C ALA A 309 17.41 18.96 6.17
N ASP A 310 16.67 19.20 5.09
CA ASP A 310 15.21 19.09 5.07
C ASP A 310 14.71 17.67 4.75
N ASN A 311 15.54 16.72 4.31
CA ASN A 311 15.08 15.38 3.93
C ASN A 311 15.26 14.37 5.08
N PRO A 312 14.37 13.38 5.21
CA PRO A 312 14.69 12.19 5.98
C PRO A 312 15.85 11.45 5.33
N VAL A 313 16.78 11.00 6.16
CA VAL A 313 18.01 10.33 5.73
C VAL A 313 18.15 9.02 6.49
N ILE A 314 18.47 7.94 5.79
CA ILE A 314 18.80 6.64 6.36
C ILE A 314 20.02 6.02 5.69
N ILE A 315 20.63 5.05 6.36
CA ILE A 315 21.78 4.29 5.86
C ILE A 315 21.35 2.83 5.67
N ASN A 316 21.69 2.26 4.53
CA ASN A 316 21.86 0.82 4.41
C ASN A 316 23.33 0.48 4.55
N PHE A 317 23.65 -0.43 5.45
CA PHE A 317 25.01 -0.94 5.67
C PHE A 317 24.94 -2.47 5.72
N SER A 318 24.96 -3.08 4.54
CA SER A 318 24.86 -4.54 4.37
C SER A 318 26.24 -5.20 4.38
N ILE A 319 27.06 -4.83 5.36
CA ILE A 319 28.44 -5.27 5.52
C ILE A 319 28.58 -5.79 6.95
N ASN A 320 29.11 -7.01 7.09
CA ASN A 320 29.48 -7.54 8.39
C ASN A 320 30.99 -7.37 8.60
N ILE A 321 31.36 -7.03 9.83
CA ILE A 321 32.76 -6.80 10.22
C ILE A 321 33.14 -7.88 11.22
N GLU A 322 34.30 -8.50 11.04
CA GLU A 322 34.71 -9.65 11.85
C GLU A 322 35.08 -9.29 13.29
N THR A 323 35.41 -8.02 13.56
CA THR A 323 35.87 -7.58 14.88
C THR A 323 35.06 -6.40 15.38
N GLU A 324 34.53 -6.52 16.60
CA GLU A 324 33.86 -5.42 17.27
C GLU A 324 34.83 -4.30 17.60
N SER A 325 34.38 -3.06 17.41
CA SER A 325 35.15 -1.87 17.76
C SER A 325 34.23 -0.85 18.42
N ASN A 326 34.67 -0.31 19.56
CA ASN A 326 33.98 0.80 20.22
C ASN A 326 33.88 2.02 19.29
N ALA A 327 34.85 2.21 18.39
CA ALA A 327 34.80 3.28 17.40
C ALA A 327 33.66 3.06 16.41
N LEU A 328 33.46 1.82 15.93
CA LEU A 328 32.37 1.48 15.01
C LEU A 328 31.01 1.68 15.69
N LYS A 329 30.85 1.15 16.90
CA LYS A 329 29.62 1.34 17.68
C LYS A 329 29.30 2.82 17.92
N SER A 330 30.32 3.61 18.27
CA SER A 330 30.19 5.05 18.47
C SER A 330 29.86 5.79 17.18
N ALA A 331 30.40 5.37 16.03
CA ALA A 331 30.07 5.96 14.73
C ALA A 331 28.60 5.73 14.32
N PHE A 332 28.07 4.52 14.53
CA PHE A 332 26.63 4.26 14.32
C PHE A 332 25.75 5.04 15.31
N GLN A 333 26.16 5.12 16.58
CA GLN A 333 25.47 5.96 17.56
C GLN A 333 25.48 7.43 17.14
N TYR A 334 26.62 7.96 16.69
CA TYR A 334 26.76 9.32 16.23
C TYR A 334 25.84 9.64 15.03
N ALA A 335 25.73 8.72 14.07
CA ALA A 335 24.78 8.85 12.96
C ALA A 335 23.32 8.91 13.47
N ASN A 336 22.95 8.03 14.41
CA ASN A 336 21.61 7.99 15.02
C ASN A 336 21.30 9.28 15.79
N ASP A 337 22.24 9.78 16.61
CA ASP A 337 22.10 11.04 17.35
C ASP A 337 21.93 12.25 16.41
N ASN A 338 22.48 12.17 15.20
CA ASN A 338 22.29 13.16 14.14
C ASN A 338 21.06 12.87 13.25
N GLY A 339 20.14 12.02 13.71
CA GLY A 339 18.86 11.77 13.06
C GLY A 339 18.96 10.86 11.83
N ILE A 340 19.92 9.94 11.78
CA ILE A 340 20.10 8.98 10.68
C ILE A 340 19.97 7.55 11.22
N LEU A 341 18.91 6.85 10.84
CA LEU A 341 18.75 5.44 11.19
C LEU A 341 19.54 4.56 10.22
N SER A 342 20.24 3.57 10.75
CA SER A 342 20.94 2.56 9.93
C SER A 342 20.24 1.21 9.99
N VAL A 343 20.15 0.55 8.84
CA VAL A 343 19.68 -0.83 8.71
C VAL A 343 20.85 -1.71 8.25
N VAL A 344 21.06 -2.82 8.94
CA VAL A 344 22.26 -3.67 8.80
C VAL A 344 21.89 -5.14 8.61
N SER A 345 22.74 -5.87 7.89
CA SER A 345 22.60 -7.32 7.70
C SER A 345 23.05 -8.10 8.92
N ALA A 346 22.33 -9.16 9.30
CA ALA A 346 22.73 -10.04 10.40
C ALA A 346 24.00 -10.86 10.10
N GLY A 347 24.29 -11.10 8.81
CA GLY A 347 25.39 -11.93 8.32
C GLY A 347 24.95 -13.29 7.79
N ASN A 348 25.86 -13.95 7.07
CA ASN A 348 25.54 -15.08 6.19
C ASN A 348 26.31 -16.37 6.55
N ASP A 349 26.66 -16.55 7.83
CA ASP A 349 27.49 -17.65 8.31
C ASP A 349 26.73 -18.75 9.07
N GLY A 350 25.42 -18.62 9.22
CA GLY A 350 24.60 -19.52 10.03
C GLY A 350 25.03 -19.54 11.50
N LYS A 351 25.37 -18.37 12.06
CA LYS A 351 25.89 -18.20 13.43
C LYS A 351 25.14 -17.13 14.22
N ASP A 352 25.49 -16.97 15.50
CA ASP A 352 24.96 -15.89 16.34
C ASP A 352 25.36 -14.52 15.78
N ALA A 353 24.37 -13.73 15.36
CA ALA A 353 24.51 -12.40 14.80
C ALA A 353 25.21 -11.43 15.76
N CYS A 354 25.17 -11.67 17.08
CA CYS A 354 25.91 -10.86 18.05
C CYS A 354 27.43 -10.89 17.84
N SER A 355 27.96 -11.88 17.11
CA SER A 355 29.39 -11.97 16.77
C SER A 355 29.76 -11.20 15.49
N TYR A 356 28.79 -10.53 14.84
CA TYR A 356 28.93 -9.93 13.52
C TYR A 356 28.51 -8.44 13.52
N PRO A 357 29.29 -7.56 14.16
CA PRO A 357 29.00 -6.13 14.19
C PRO A 357 28.83 -5.56 12.77
N PRO A 358 27.96 -4.54 12.60
CA PRO A 358 27.23 -3.78 13.63
C PRO A 358 25.94 -4.43 14.16
N SER A 359 25.68 -5.72 13.87
CA SER A 359 24.51 -6.44 14.37
C SER A 359 24.35 -6.32 15.89
N GLY A 360 23.12 -6.09 16.35
CA GLY A 360 22.80 -5.94 17.77
C GLY A 360 23.16 -4.59 18.39
N TYR A 361 23.71 -3.64 17.63
CA TYR A 361 23.88 -2.28 18.15
C TYR A 361 22.51 -1.62 18.39
N PRO A 362 22.28 -0.96 19.55
CA PRO A 362 20.97 -0.36 19.85
C PRO A 362 20.50 0.66 18.80
N SER A 363 21.45 1.36 18.17
CA SER A 363 21.25 2.44 17.20
C SER A 363 20.93 1.98 15.77
N VAL A 364 20.92 0.68 15.49
CA VAL A 364 20.65 0.11 14.15
C VAL A 364 19.45 -0.84 14.16
N ILE A 365 18.92 -1.20 12.99
CA ILE A 365 18.03 -2.35 12.83
C ILE A 365 18.83 -3.50 12.22
N THR A 366 18.95 -4.62 12.92
CA THR A 366 19.60 -5.85 12.42
C THR A 366 18.59 -6.79 11.79
N VAL A 367 18.87 -7.21 10.54
CA VAL A 367 17.93 -7.96 9.71
C VAL A 367 18.46 -9.34 9.35
N ALA A 368 17.70 -10.37 9.72
CA ALA A 368 17.92 -11.76 9.29
C ALA A 368 17.02 -12.13 8.10
N SER A 369 17.30 -13.28 7.49
CA SER A 369 16.65 -13.73 6.26
C SER A 369 15.60 -14.82 6.51
N HIS A 370 14.53 -14.79 5.72
CA HIS A 370 13.59 -15.91 5.57
C HIS A 370 13.26 -16.18 4.09
N THR A 371 12.78 -17.40 3.84
CA THR A 371 12.39 -17.90 2.51
C THR A 371 10.99 -17.46 2.09
N ALA A 372 10.65 -17.72 0.83
CA ALA A 372 9.29 -17.56 0.30
C ALA A 372 8.25 -18.52 0.92
N ASN A 373 8.70 -19.56 1.63
CA ASN A 373 7.86 -20.53 2.32
C ASN A 373 7.59 -20.12 3.78
N ASN A 374 8.00 -18.90 4.16
CA ASN A 374 7.98 -18.44 5.54
C ASN A 374 8.77 -19.37 6.47
N THR A 375 9.93 -19.87 6.03
CA THR A 375 10.87 -20.61 6.88
C THR A 375 12.13 -19.77 7.09
N PHE A 376 12.80 -19.94 8.23
CA PHE A 376 14.11 -19.33 8.47
C PHE A 376 15.14 -19.86 7.46
N ASP A 377 16.03 -18.98 6.99
CA ASP A 377 17.13 -19.34 6.08
C ASP A 377 18.31 -19.96 6.83
N SER A 378 18.13 -21.19 7.31
CA SER A 378 19.13 -21.87 8.15
C SER A 378 20.44 -22.20 7.43
N SER A 379 20.47 -22.15 6.10
CA SER A 379 21.66 -22.43 5.30
C SER A 379 22.71 -21.33 5.37
N PHE A 380 22.31 -20.08 5.65
CA PHE A 380 23.24 -18.96 5.71
C PHE A 380 22.87 -17.90 6.76
N SER A 381 21.59 -17.63 7.05
CA SER A 381 21.25 -16.47 7.87
C SER A 381 21.79 -16.61 9.29
N ASN A 382 22.52 -15.60 9.74
CA ASN A 382 22.81 -15.45 11.15
C ASN A 382 21.52 -15.21 11.94
N TYR A 383 21.56 -15.57 13.22
CA TYR A 383 20.39 -15.70 14.09
C TYR A 383 20.67 -15.18 15.51
N GLY A 384 19.69 -15.31 16.41
CA GLY A 384 19.84 -15.03 17.83
C GLY A 384 19.33 -13.65 18.25
N LYS A 385 19.61 -13.30 19.51
CA LYS A 385 19.01 -12.13 20.21
C LYS A 385 19.36 -10.77 19.61
N CYS A 386 20.41 -10.71 18.79
CA CYS A 386 20.84 -9.47 18.13
C CYS A 386 20.06 -9.19 16.84
N VAL A 387 19.19 -10.09 16.40
CA VAL A 387 18.27 -9.87 15.28
C VAL A 387 17.04 -9.10 15.78
N ASP A 388 16.73 -7.98 15.13
CA ASP A 388 15.52 -7.19 15.44
C ASP A 388 14.30 -7.64 14.62
N ILE A 389 14.52 -8.08 13.37
CA ILE A 389 13.44 -8.45 12.44
C ILE A 389 13.94 -9.39 11.33
N LEU A 390 13.04 -10.18 10.74
CA LEU A 390 13.31 -10.97 9.54
C LEU A 390 12.68 -10.34 8.31
N ALA A 391 13.33 -10.49 7.15
CA ALA A 391 12.79 -10.09 5.87
C ALA A 391 13.16 -11.10 4.77
N PRO A 392 12.50 -11.05 3.60
CA PRO A 392 12.87 -11.87 2.46
C PRO A 392 14.36 -11.74 2.14
N GLY A 393 15.09 -12.84 2.06
CA GLY A 393 16.50 -12.78 1.64
C GLY A 393 16.99 -13.99 0.85
N GLU A 394 16.16 -15.00 0.60
CA GLU A 394 16.49 -16.12 -0.31
C GLU A 394 15.90 -15.89 -1.71
N PHE A 395 16.68 -16.09 -2.77
CA PHE A 395 16.22 -15.95 -4.16
C PHE A 395 15.50 -14.62 -4.42
N ILE A 396 16.19 -13.52 -4.09
CA ILE A 396 15.68 -12.16 -4.26
C ILE A 396 16.03 -11.66 -5.65
N THR A 397 15.02 -11.15 -6.37
CA THR A 397 15.22 -10.53 -7.68
C THR A 397 15.91 -9.18 -7.52
N SER A 398 17.09 -9.03 -8.11
CA SER A 398 17.92 -7.81 -8.06
C SER A 398 18.56 -7.51 -9.42
N SER A 399 19.13 -6.32 -9.57
CA SER A 399 19.86 -5.91 -10.77
C SER A 399 21.33 -6.34 -10.75
N VAL A 400 21.93 -6.42 -11.94
CA VAL A 400 23.36 -6.72 -12.14
C VAL A 400 24.08 -5.44 -12.59
N ALA A 401 25.10 -5.01 -11.84
CA ALA A 401 25.94 -3.88 -12.20
C ALA A 401 26.66 -4.10 -13.55
N GLY A 402 26.95 -3.02 -14.27
CA GLY A 402 27.56 -3.07 -15.60
C GLY A 402 26.59 -3.51 -16.70
N THR A 403 25.30 -3.59 -16.40
CA THR A 403 24.26 -4.00 -17.35
C THR A 403 23.05 -3.09 -17.25
N SER A 404 22.40 -2.76 -18.37
CA SER A 404 21.23 -1.87 -18.30
C SER A 404 19.99 -2.55 -17.72
N ASN A 405 19.78 -3.85 -17.99
CA ASN A 405 18.50 -4.52 -17.72
C ASN A 405 18.63 -5.96 -17.21
N LYS A 406 19.84 -6.49 -16.92
CA LYS A 406 19.91 -7.86 -16.41
C LYS A 406 19.41 -7.89 -14.97
N ILE A 407 18.62 -8.93 -14.71
CA ILE A 407 18.19 -9.32 -13.37
C ILE A 407 18.90 -10.61 -12.97
N GLN A 408 19.05 -10.80 -11.67
CA GLN A 408 19.57 -12.03 -11.07
C GLN A 408 18.75 -12.39 -9.83
N LEU A 409 18.80 -13.68 -9.47
CA LEU A 409 18.29 -14.18 -8.19
C LEU A 409 19.49 -14.49 -7.31
N ILE A 410 19.62 -13.76 -6.21
CA ILE A 410 20.69 -13.97 -5.23
C ILE A 410 20.10 -14.05 -3.82
N SER A 411 20.86 -14.65 -2.92
CA SER A 411 20.45 -14.85 -1.53
C SER A 411 21.43 -14.16 -0.58
N GLY A 412 20.93 -13.62 0.53
CA GLY A 412 21.74 -13.03 1.58
C GLY A 412 20.95 -12.08 2.49
N THR A 413 21.39 -11.98 3.75
CA THR A 413 20.85 -11.01 4.71
C THR A 413 21.06 -9.56 4.27
N SER A 414 22.01 -9.29 3.37
CA SER A 414 22.18 -8.00 2.69
C SER A 414 20.93 -7.55 1.94
N LEU A 415 20.27 -8.48 1.23
CA LEU A 415 19.06 -8.19 0.47
C LEU A 415 17.87 -7.98 1.42
N ALA A 416 17.79 -8.79 2.48
CA ALA A 416 16.81 -8.63 3.55
C ALA A 416 16.93 -7.24 4.22
N ALA A 417 18.15 -6.81 4.55
CA ALA A 417 18.43 -5.48 5.07
C ALA A 417 18.03 -4.36 4.08
N GLY A 418 18.29 -4.55 2.79
CA GLY A 418 17.82 -3.64 1.73
C GLY A 418 16.30 -3.50 1.72
N ILE A 419 15.55 -4.60 1.82
CA ILE A 419 14.09 -4.57 1.85
C ILE A 419 13.57 -3.80 3.08
N VAL A 420 14.13 -4.07 4.27
CA VAL A 420 13.77 -3.34 5.49
C VAL A 420 14.13 -1.86 5.39
N THR A 421 15.27 -1.52 4.76
CA THR A 421 15.64 -0.12 4.47
C THR A 421 14.56 0.57 3.64
N GLY A 422 14.01 -0.11 2.63
CA GLY A 422 12.90 0.41 1.85
C GLY A 422 11.58 0.56 2.63
N VAL A 423 11.31 -0.32 3.59
CA VAL A 423 10.16 -0.18 4.51
C VAL A 423 10.34 1.01 5.45
N VAL A 424 11.53 1.17 6.05
CA VAL A 424 11.89 2.35 6.85
C VAL A 424 11.75 3.64 6.03
N SER A 425 12.21 3.63 4.78
CA SER A 425 12.05 4.76 3.85
C SER A 425 10.58 5.08 3.59
N SER A 426 9.72 4.07 3.45
CA SER A 426 8.28 4.27 3.27
C SER A 426 7.62 4.89 4.51
N VAL A 427 8.05 4.50 5.72
CA VAL A 427 7.63 5.12 6.99
C VAL A 427 8.06 6.59 7.03
N LEU A 428 9.34 6.88 6.80
CA LEU A 428 9.90 8.23 6.87
C LEU A 428 9.39 9.14 5.75
N SER A 429 9.07 8.60 4.58
CA SER A 429 8.42 9.36 3.51
C SER A 429 7.07 9.89 3.97
N ARG A 430 6.30 9.07 4.70
CA ARG A 430 4.98 9.42 5.22
C ARG A 430 5.07 10.32 6.46
N TYR A 431 6.00 10.02 7.36
CA TYR A 431 6.21 10.69 8.63
C TYR A 431 7.65 11.25 8.73
N PRO A 432 7.98 12.31 7.97
CA PRO A 432 9.36 12.77 7.79
C PRO A 432 9.99 13.43 9.02
N LYS A 433 9.25 13.59 10.11
CA LYS A 433 9.71 14.19 11.36
C LYS A 433 10.02 13.16 12.46
N LEU A 434 9.82 11.86 12.20
CA LEU A 434 10.17 10.83 13.17
C LEU A 434 11.68 10.83 13.41
N SER A 435 12.06 10.69 14.69
CA SER A 435 13.43 10.40 15.05
C SER A 435 13.82 8.97 14.59
N PRO A 436 15.13 8.65 14.51
CA PRO A 436 15.58 7.29 14.21
C PRO A 436 14.94 6.22 15.11
N ASN A 437 14.86 6.48 16.42
CA ASN A 437 14.29 5.53 17.35
C ASN A 437 12.77 5.37 17.16
N GLN A 438 12.05 6.45 16.85
CA GLN A 438 10.63 6.36 16.51
C GLN A 438 10.44 5.56 15.22
N ALA A 439 11.19 5.87 14.15
CA ALA A 439 11.10 5.13 12.89
C ALA A 439 11.46 3.64 13.05
N LYS A 440 12.46 3.33 13.89
CA LYS A 440 12.79 1.95 14.29
C LYS A 440 11.60 1.29 14.98
N SER A 441 11.01 1.93 16.00
CA SER A 441 9.84 1.41 16.70
C SER A 441 8.64 1.17 15.77
N GLU A 442 8.32 2.10 14.87
CA GLU A 442 7.23 1.95 13.90
C GLU A 442 7.38 0.67 13.05
N VAL A 443 8.57 0.43 12.52
CA VAL A 443 8.84 -0.77 11.70
C VAL A 443 8.81 -2.05 12.55
N LEU A 444 9.41 -2.03 13.73
CA LEU A 444 9.45 -3.20 14.61
C LEU A 444 8.10 -3.52 15.26
N ASN A 445 7.23 -2.53 15.48
CA ASN A 445 5.89 -2.74 16.02
C ASN A 445 4.93 -3.24 14.94
N ALA A 446 5.10 -2.76 13.69
CA ALA A 446 4.32 -3.21 12.55
C ALA A 446 4.65 -4.66 12.14
N GLY A 447 5.87 -5.15 12.40
CA GLY A 447 6.28 -6.50 12.03
C GLY A 447 5.34 -7.59 12.56
N ILE A 448 5.01 -8.57 11.69
CA ILE A 448 4.04 -9.62 11.98
C ILE A 448 4.73 -10.75 12.73
N GLN A 449 4.18 -11.10 13.90
CA GLN A 449 4.76 -12.11 14.79
C GLN A 449 4.33 -13.53 14.40
N TYR A 450 5.18 -14.51 14.74
CA TYR A 450 4.86 -15.95 14.66
C TYR A 450 4.45 -16.41 13.25
N GLN A 451 5.16 -15.93 12.23
CA GLN A 451 4.92 -16.32 10.83
C GLN A 451 6.04 -17.20 10.28
N ILE A 452 7.23 -17.14 10.86
CA ILE A 452 8.39 -17.84 10.31
C ILE A 452 8.61 -19.17 11.06
N ASP A 453 8.66 -20.26 10.31
CA ASP A 453 8.93 -21.61 10.83
C ASP A 453 10.45 -21.88 10.94
N ASN A 454 10.81 -22.90 11.74
CA ASN A 454 12.19 -23.37 11.93
C ASN A 454 13.18 -22.30 12.42
N LEU A 455 12.71 -21.35 13.24
CA LEU A 455 13.58 -20.33 13.83
C LEU A 455 14.55 -20.94 14.85
N PRO A 456 15.85 -20.59 14.81
CA PRO A 456 16.79 -20.91 15.87
C PRO A 456 16.41 -20.21 17.19
N ASP A 457 16.66 -20.90 18.31
CA ASP A 457 16.37 -20.40 19.66
C ASP A 457 16.97 -19.00 19.91
N GLY A 458 16.20 -18.17 20.61
CA GLY A 458 16.59 -16.79 20.94
C GLY A 458 16.50 -15.79 19.79
N THR A 459 16.09 -16.22 18.58
CA THR A 459 15.79 -15.33 17.45
C THR A 459 14.35 -14.83 17.55
N ILE A 460 14.13 -13.55 17.33
CA ILE A 460 12.77 -12.98 17.33
C ILE A 460 11.96 -13.51 16.15
N ASN A 461 10.77 -14.08 16.37
CA ASN A 461 9.88 -14.49 15.28
C ASN A 461 9.02 -13.31 14.83
N LYS A 462 9.61 -12.40 14.06
CA LYS A 462 8.94 -11.21 13.56
C LYS A 462 9.35 -10.88 12.14
N ARG A 463 8.40 -10.99 11.21
CA ARG A 463 8.59 -10.70 9.79
C ARG A 463 8.27 -9.23 9.49
N VAL A 464 9.08 -8.57 8.68
CA VAL A 464 8.80 -7.19 8.24
C VAL A 464 7.49 -7.10 7.46
N TRP A 465 6.76 -6.02 7.72
CA TRP A 465 5.52 -5.70 7.03
C TRP A 465 5.46 -4.20 6.75
N ASN A 466 4.93 -3.85 5.59
CA ASN A 466 4.95 -2.48 5.08
C ASN A 466 3.76 -1.63 5.56
N GLY A 467 2.87 -2.15 6.40
CA GLY A 467 1.74 -1.41 6.95
C GLY A 467 0.40 -1.63 6.23
N TYR A 468 0.33 -2.36 5.11
CA TYR A 468 -0.92 -2.51 4.34
C TYR A 468 -1.88 -3.61 4.85
N LYS A 469 -3.14 -3.23 5.19
CA LYS A 469 -4.20 -4.16 5.66
C LYS A 469 -5.40 -4.37 4.68
N GLY A 470 -5.24 -4.50 3.37
CA GLY A 470 -6.38 -4.84 2.47
C GLY A 470 -7.11 -3.64 1.85
N LYS A 471 -8.13 -3.91 1.00
CA LYS A 471 -8.66 -3.00 -0.04
C LYS A 471 -9.21 -1.64 0.43
N HIS A 472 -9.53 -1.48 1.72
CA HIS A 472 -10.04 -0.23 2.31
C HIS A 472 -9.21 0.24 3.52
N SER A 473 -8.05 -0.37 3.75
CA SER A 473 -7.31 -0.11 4.98
C SER A 473 -6.44 1.13 4.90
N ARG A 474 -6.42 1.85 6.02
CA ARG A 474 -5.34 2.79 6.31
C ARG A 474 -4.07 1.98 6.50
N MET A 475 -2.96 2.40 5.89
CA MET A 475 -1.68 1.87 6.33
C MET A 475 -1.41 2.42 7.73
N THR A 476 -1.50 1.55 8.73
CA THR A 476 -1.18 1.85 10.12
C THR A 476 0.14 1.16 10.44
N PHE A 477 1.21 1.96 10.41
CA PHE A 477 2.31 1.72 11.32
C PHE A 477 1.77 2.09 12.72
N ILE A 478 1.86 1.16 13.68
CA ILE A 478 1.20 1.27 14.99
C ILE A 478 2.13 1.97 15.97
#